data_AF-A0A7C3M2S4-F1
#
_entry.id   AF-A0A7C3M2S4-F1
#
_cell.length_a   1.000
_cell.length_b   1.000
_cell.length_c   1.000
_cell.angle_alpha   90.00
_cell.angle_beta   90.00
_cell.angle_gamma   90.00
#
_symmetry.space_group_name_H-M   'P 1'
#
loop_
_entity.id
_entity.type
_entity.pdbx_description
1 polymer ?
#
loop_
_entity_poly.entity_id
_entity_poly.type
_entity_poly.pdbx_seq_one_letter_code
_entity_poly.pdbx_strand_id
1 'polypeptide(L)'
;MALYVGEAIVAIFLIVMFLLLVFTPEELETKVDLKERTLKALKILDQSNELRKYAMENDTESIKNKLAEFLPYQASYEVFVCKEFCPKPNLENGKVISVSYLLSGNFDKVEPLEVVVLVEE
;
A
#
# COMPACT_ATOMS: atom_id res chain seq x y z
N MET A 1 38.61 -26.63 -28.00
CA MET A 1 37.72 -25.45 -28.19
C MET A 1 36.25 -25.83 -28.14
N ALA A 2 35.81 -26.94 -28.76
CA ALA A 2 34.40 -27.38 -28.74
C ALA A 2 33.85 -27.80 -27.35
N LEU A 3 34.68 -28.31 -26.44
CA LEU A 3 34.24 -28.80 -25.11
C LEU A 3 33.71 -27.66 -24.21
N TYR A 4 34.40 -26.51 -24.20
CA TYR A 4 34.04 -25.34 -23.39
C TYR A 4 32.72 -24.70 -23.81
N VAL A 5 32.34 -24.84 -25.08
CA VAL A 5 31.09 -24.28 -25.60
C VAL A 5 29.89 -25.06 -25.05
N GLY A 6 30.01 -26.38 -24.89
CA GLY A 6 28.96 -27.21 -24.29
C GLY A 6 28.71 -26.89 -22.82
N GLU A 7 29.78 -26.73 -22.04
CA GLU A 7 29.69 -26.37 -20.61
C GLU A 7 29.07 -24.99 -20.40
N ALA A 8 29.44 -24.01 -21.25
CA ALA A 8 28.87 -22.67 -21.20
C ALA A 8 27.36 -22.66 -21.48
N ILE A 9 26.90 -23.46 -22.46
CA ILE A 9 25.47 -23.55 -22.80
C ILE A 9 24.68 -24.13 -21.62
N VAL A 10 25.20 -25.19 -20.98
CA VAL A 10 24.56 -25.81 -19.82
C VAL A 10 24.49 -24.83 -18.64
N ALA A 11 25.58 -24.09 -18.37
CA ALA A 11 25.60 -23.09 -17.32
C ALA A 11 24.58 -21.97 -17.55
N ILE A 12 24.49 -21.45 -18.77
CA ILE A 12 23.50 -20.42 -19.14
C ILE A 12 22.08 -20.96 -18.96
N PHE A 13 21.83 -22.20 -19.39
CA PHE A 13 20.50 -22.82 -19.26
C PHE A 13 20.08 -22.97 -17.80
N LEU A 14 21.00 -23.41 -16.93
CA LEU A 14 20.75 -23.53 -15.49
C LEU A 14 20.51 -22.17 -14.83
N ILE A 15 21.27 -21.14 -15.21
CA ILE A 15 21.08 -19.78 -14.68
C ILE A 15 19.72 -19.23 -15.10
N VAL A 16 19.34 -19.37 -16.37
CA VAL A 16 18.03 -18.91 -16.87
C VAL A 16 16.89 -19.66 -16.19
N MET A 17 17.00 -20.98 -16.03
CA MET A 17 15.97 -21.78 -15.35
C MET A 17 15.84 -21.38 -13.87
N PHE A 18 16.96 -21.12 -13.19
CA PHE A 18 16.94 -20.63 -11.81
C PHE A 18 16.28 -19.25 -11.71
N LEU A 19 16.59 -18.33 -12.62
CA LEU A 19 15.95 -17.02 -12.66
C LEU A 19 14.44 -17.12 -12.88
N LEU A 20 13.99 -18.01 -13.77
CA LEU A 20 12.56 -18.23 -14.02
C LEU A 20 11.82 -18.86 -12.83
N LEU A 21 12.50 -19.68 -12.03
CA LEU A 21 11.92 -20.27 -10.82
C LEU A 21 11.90 -19.30 -9.63
N VAL A 22 12.90 -18.43 -9.52
CA VAL A 22 13.02 -17.47 -8.41
C VAL A 22 12.18 -16.22 -8.63
N PHE A 23 12.06 -15.76 -9.87
CA PHE A 23 11.32 -14.55 -10.23
C PHE A 23 9.99 -14.92 -10.90
N THR A 24 9.01 -15.33 -10.09
CA THR A 24 7.61 -15.40 -10.55
C THR A 24 6.99 -13.99 -10.52
N PRO A 25 6.39 -13.51 -11.62
CA PRO A 25 5.88 -12.13 -11.72
C PRO A 25 4.58 -11.87 -10.93
N GLU A 26 4.02 -12.87 -10.23
CA GLU A 26 2.63 -12.84 -9.73
C GLU A 26 2.38 -11.96 -8.50
N GLU A 27 3.37 -11.67 -7.65
CA GLU A 27 3.14 -10.91 -6.40
C GLU A 27 3.52 -9.41 -6.47
N LEU A 28 4.26 -8.97 -7.49
CA LEU A 28 4.79 -7.61 -7.50
C LEU A 28 3.77 -6.59 -8.04
N GLU A 29 2.96 -6.97 -9.03
CA GLU A 29 1.98 -6.06 -9.65
C GLU A 29 0.80 -5.75 -8.71
N THR A 30 0.28 -6.75 -7.98
CA THR A 30 -0.88 -6.58 -7.08
C THR A 30 -0.56 -5.70 -5.87
N LYS A 31 0.63 -5.82 -5.28
CA LYS A 31 1.05 -5.02 -4.11
C LYS A 31 1.28 -3.55 -4.45
N VAL A 32 1.93 -3.28 -5.59
CA VAL A 32 2.14 -1.90 -6.07
C VAL A 32 0.78 -1.26 -6.38
N ASP A 33 -0.12 -2.01 -7.00
CA ASP A 33 -1.45 -1.53 -7.36
C ASP A 33 -2.31 -1.15 -6.12
N LEU A 34 -2.38 -1.99 -5.08
CA LEU A 34 -3.18 -1.69 -3.88
C LEU A 34 -2.66 -0.48 -3.10
N LYS A 35 -1.34 -0.39 -2.90
CA LYS A 35 -0.73 0.75 -2.21
C LYS A 35 -0.97 2.05 -2.98
N GLU A 36 -0.76 2.02 -4.29
CA GLU A 36 -0.92 3.18 -5.15
C GLU A 36 -2.40 3.62 -5.23
N ARG A 37 -3.33 2.67 -5.35
CA ARG A 37 -4.79 2.95 -5.32
C ARG A 37 -5.21 3.58 -4.02
N THR A 38 -4.77 3.04 -2.89
CA THR A 38 -5.09 3.58 -1.56
C THR A 38 -4.59 5.02 -1.43
N LEU A 39 -3.34 5.28 -1.84
CA LEU A 39 -2.77 6.63 -1.80
C LEU A 39 -3.50 7.61 -2.72
N LYS A 40 -3.86 7.18 -3.95
CA LYS A 40 -4.65 7.98 -4.88
C LYS A 40 -6.04 8.28 -4.33
N ALA A 41 -6.70 7.30 -3.73
CA ALA A 41 -8.02 7.48 -3.11
C ALA A 41 -7.96 8.53 -2.00
N LEU A 42 -7.00 8.41 -1.06
CA LEU A 42 -6.80 9.42 -0.01
C LEU A 42 -6.54 10.81 -0.59
N LYS A 43 -5.72 10.91 -1.63
CA LYS A 43 -5.46 12.19 -2.31
C LYS A 43 -6.73 12.79 -2.93
N ILE A 44 -7.56 11.98 -3.59
CA ILE A 44 -8.83 12.44 -4.18
C ILE A 44 -9.77 12.96 -3.09
N LEU A 45 -9.87 12.24 -1.97
CA LEU A 45 -10.71 12.64 -0.83
C LEU A 45 -10.19 13.90 -0.13
N ASP A 46 -8.88 14.12 -0.10
CA ASP A 46 -8.29 15.38 0.40
C ASP A 46 -8.61 16.54 -0.54
N GLN A 47 -8.50 16.31 -1.86
CA GLN A 47 -8.84 17.32 -2.88
C GLN A 47 -10.33 17.71 -2.87
N SER A 48 -11.22 16.80 -2.48
CA SER A 48 -12.65 17.09 -2.28
C SER A 48 -12.98 17.73 -0.91
N ASN A 49 -11.97 17.97 -0.06
CA ASN A 49 -12.11 18.34 1.36
C ASN A 49 -12.83 17.32 2.25
N GLU A 50 -13.25 16.17 1.72
CA GLU A 50 -13.94 15.13 2.47
C GLU A 50 -13.01 14.48 3.49
N LEU A 51 -11.78 14.11 3.08
CA LEU A 51 -10.80 13.48 3.97
C LEU A 51 -10.49 14.37 5.17
N ARG A 52 -10.30 15.66 4.91
CA ARG A 52 -10.00 16.66 5.94
C ARG A 52 -11.17 16.82 6.92
N LYS A 53 -12.40 16.91 6.41
CA LYS A 53 -13.60 17.00 7.24
C LYS A 53 -13.72 15.77 8.16
N TYR A 54 -13.70 14.57 7.58
CA TYR A 54 -13.88 13.33 8.34
C TYR A 54 -12.73 13.08 9.32
N ALA A 55 -11.48 13.41 8.94
CA ALA A 55 -10.34 13.28 9.84
C ALA A 55 -10.43 14.25 11.04
N MET A 56 -10.93 15.47 10.84
CA MET A 56 -11.15 16.43 11.94
C MET A 56 -12.27 16.00 12.89
N GLU A 57 -13.29 15.34 12.36
CA GLU A 57 -14.42 14.78 13.11
C GLU A 57 -14.08 13.41 13.72
N ASN A 58 -12.89 12.86 13.43
CA ASN A 58 -12.48 11.49 13.76
C ASN A 58 -13.48 10.44 13.26
N ASP A 59 -14.13 10.71 12.14
CA ASP A 59 -15.11 9.85 11.49
C ASP A 59 -14.41 8.87 10.54
N THR A 60 -13.79 7.84 11.13
CA THR A 60 -13.08 6.80 10.38
C THR A 60 -14.03 5.93 9.55
N GLU A 61 -15.31 5.84 9.91
CA GLU A 61 -16.31 5.06 9.19
C GLU A 61 -16.66 5.72 7.85
N SER A 62 -16.86 7.04 7.82
CA SER A 62 -17.05 7.78 6.58
C SER A 62 -15.85 7.69 5.65
N ILE A 63 -14.62 7.76 6.19
CA ILE A 63 -13.39 7.57 5.40
C ILE A 63 -13.37 6.15 4.81
N LYS A 64 -13.70 5.12 5.61
CA LYS A 64 -13.76 3.73 5.17
C LYS A 64 -14.79 3.54 4.05
N ASN A 65 -16.00 4.07 4.23
CA ASN A 65 -17.06 3.97 3.24
C ASN A 65 -16.68 4.62 1.90
N LYS A 66 -16.00 5.78 1.95
CA LYS A 66 -15.48 6.45 0.77
C LYS A 66 -14.36 5.66 0.10
N LEU A 67 -13.43 5.08 0.87
CA LEU A 67 -12.36 4.25 0.33
C LEU A 67 -12.90 2.98 -0.36
N ALA A 68 -14.05 2.45 0.06
CA ALA A 68 -14.68 1.29 -0.57
C ALA A 68 -15.08 1.54 -2.04
N GLU A 69 -15.24 2.80 -2.45
CA GLU A 69 -15.50 3.16 -3.85
C GLU A 69 -14.25 3.00 -4.74
N PHE A 70 -13.05 3.02 -4.16
CA PHE A 70 -11.77 2.98 -4.88
C PHE A 70 -11.02 1.65 -4.72
N LEU A 71 -11.23 0.97 -3.59
CA LEU A 71 -10.57 -0.29 -3.27
C LEU A 71 -11.41 -1.48 -3.77
N PRO A 72 -10.76 -2.57 -4.21
CA PRO A 72 -11.50 -3.76 -4.62
C PRO A 72 -12.29 -4.33 -3.44
N TYR A 73 -13.50 -4.82 -3.71
CA TYR A 73 -14.46 -5.29 -2.68
C TYR A 73 -13.89 -6.35 -1.72
N GLN A 74 -12.91 -7.12 -2.18
CA GLN A 74 -12.24 -8.17 -1.41
C GLN A 74 -11.07 -7.69 -0.54
N ALA A 75 -10.69 -6.41 -0.61
CA ALA A 75 -9.64 -5.86 0.24
C ALA A 75 -10.16 -5.68 1.67
N SER A 76 -9.48 -6.31 2.64
CA SER A 76 -9.67 -6.03 4.06
C SER A 76 -8.79 -4.86 4.46
N TYR A 77 -9.37 -3.83 5.09
CA TYR A 77 -8.61 -2.67 5.53
C TYR A 77 -9.22 -1.95 6.73
N GLU A 78 -8.33 -1.30 7.49
CA GLU A 78 -8.62 -0.48 8.65
C GLU A 78 -8.10 0.94 8.45
N VAL A 79 -8.79 1.91 9.04
CA VAL A 79 -8.46 3.33 8.94
C VAL A 79 -8.25 3.88 10.33
N PHE A 80 -7.15 4.59 10.52
CA PHE A 80 -6.80 5.29 11.75
C PHE A 80 -6.57 6.76 11.45
N VAL A 81 -7.03 7.63 12.35
CA VAL A 81 -6.71 9.05 12.34
C VAL A 81 -5.96 9.36 13.63
N CYS A 82 -4.77 9.91 13.52
CA CYS A 82 -3.90 10.15 14.66
C CYS A 82 -3.22 11.51 14.56
N LYS A 83 -2.77 12.01 15.71
CA LYS A 83 -2.13 13.32 15.87
C LYS A 83 -0.62 13.24 16.07
N GLU A 84 -0.20 12.37 17.00
CA GLU A 84 1.22 12.24 17.40
C GLU A 84 1.76 10.83 17.18
N PHE A 85 0.96 9.82 17.48
CA PHE A 85 1.34 8.41 17.34
C PHE A 85 0.24 7.63 16.65
N CYS A 86 0.58 7.08 15.49
CA CYS A 86 -0.29 6.13 14.78
C CYS A 86 0.09 4.68 15.08
N PRO A 87 -0.90 3.78 15.11
CA PRO A 87 -0.63 2.35 15.19
C PRO A 87 0.20 1.93 13.97
N LYS A 88 1.31 1.26 14.24
CA LYS A 88 2.07 0.58 13.20
C LYS A 88 1.49 -0.82 13.04
N PRO A 89 1.44 -1.36 11.81
CA PRO A 89 0.96 -2.72 11.60
C PRO A 89 1.79 -3.69 12.44
N ASN A 90 1.12 -4.58 13.18
CA ASN A 90 1.81 -5.68 13.83
C ASN A 90 2.19 -6.69 12.73
N LEU A 91 3.49 -6.83 12.47
CA LEU A 91 4.04 -7.71 11.42
C LEU A 91 3.91 -9.21 11.76
N GLU A 92 3.34 -9.55 12.93
CA GLU A 92 3.29 -10.93 13.42
C GLU A 92 2.25 -11.82 12.71
N ASN A 93 1.21 -11.26 12.06
CA ASN A 93 0.07 -12.06 11.57
C ASN A 93 -0.29 -11.90 10.07
N GLY A 94 0.54 -11.28 9.24
CA GLY A 94 0.28 -11.20 7.80
C GLY A 94 1.09 -10.18 7.05
N LYS A 95 0.97 -10.18 5.71
CA LYS A 95 1.48 -9.11 4.86
C LYS A 95 0.48 -7.95 4.94
N VAL A 96 0.81 -6.91 5.70
CA VAL A 96 -0.02 -5.72 5.85
C VAL A 96 0.67 -4.53 5.18
N ILE A 97 -0.04 -3.85 4.27
CA ILE A 97 0.41 -2.63 3.63
C ILE A 97 -0.09 -1.44 4.45
N SER A 98 0.83 -0.62 4.96
CA SER A 98 0.50 0.63 5.63
C SER A 98 0.63 1.81 4.66
N VAL A 99 -0.43 2.59 4.53
CA VAL A 99 -0.46 3.84 3.73
C VAL A 99 -0.77 5.01 4.66
N SER A 100 0.24 5.84 4.91
CA SER A 100 0.12 7.07 5.68
C SER A 100 -0.11 8.27 4.77
N TYR A 101 -1.07 9.12 5.12
CA TYR A 101 -1.35 10.38 4.46
C TYR A 101 -1.41 11.52 5.48
N LEU A 102 -0.50 12.50 5.34
CA LEU A 102 -0.40 13.62 6.25
C LEU A 102 -1.27 14.78 5.77
N LEU A 103 -2.24 15.18 6.58
CA LEU A 103 -3.04 16.37 6.40
C LEU A 103 -2.34 17.54 7.13
N SER A 104 -1.84 18.50 6.35
CA SER A 104 -1.43 19.79 6.88
C SER A 104 -2.65 20.46 7.53
N GLY A 105 -2.50 20.96 8.77
CA GLY A 105 -3.59 21.62 9.50
C GLY A 105 -4.32 22.69 8.69
N ASN A 106 -5.57 22.99 9.05
CA ASN A 106 -6.28 24.13 8.45
C ASN A 106 -5.90 25.42 9.20
N PHE A 107 -6.15 26.59 8.61
CA PHE A 107 -5.78 27.89 9.20
C PHE A 107 -6.27 28.09 10.64
N ASP A 108 -7.35 27.40 11.05
CA ASP A 108 -7.95 27.47 12.39
C ASP A 108 -7.41 26.43 13.40
N LYS A 109 -6.78 25.34 12.94
CA LYS A 109 -6.19 24.29 13.78
C LYS A 109 -4.91 23.78 13.12
N VAL A 110 -3.77 24.23 13.68
CA VAL A 110 -2.42 24.00 13.15
C VAL A 110 -1.91 22.58 13.42
N GLU A 111 -2.64 21.78 14.21
CA GLU A 111 -2.25 20.40 14.51
C GLU A 111 -2.31 19.54 13.23
N PRO A 112 -1.18 18.98 12.77
CA PRO A 112 -1.19 18.03 11.67
C PRO A 112 -1.96 16.77 12.07
N LEU A 113 -2.73 16.24 11.14
CA LEU A 113 -3.41 14.96 11.30
C LEU A 113 -2.79 13.96 10.33
N GLU A 114 -2.57 12.74 10.79
CA GLU A 114 -2.16 11.62 9.95
C GLU A 114 -3.32 10.65 9.81
N VAL A 115 -3.68 10.33 8.57
CA VAL A 115 -4.60 9.24 8.25
C VAL A 115 -3.79 8.04 7.82
N VAL A 116 -3.90 6.94 8.54
CA VAL A 116 -3.22 5.68 8.24
C VAL A 116 -4.24 4.65 7.83
N VAL A 117 -4.04 4.07 6.65
CA VAL A 117 -4.83 2.95 6.14
C VAL A 117 -3.97 1.71 6.17
N LEU A 118 -4.39 0.70 6.92
CA LEU A 118 -3.78 -0.63 6.93
C LEU A 118 -4.59 -1.53 6.02
N VAL A 119 -3.97 -2.10 5.00
CA VAL A 119 -4.61 -3.02 4.05
C VAL A 119 -3.99 -4.40 4.24
N GLU A 120 -4.82 -5.41 4.52
CA GLU A 120 -4.41 -6.81 4.58
C GLU A 120 -4.35 -7.41 3.17
N GLU A 121 -3.29 -8.17 2.90
CA GLU A 121 -3.05 -8.89 1.65
C GLU A 121 -3.46 -10.37 1.76
#